data_AF-A0A8C4ZG17-F1
#
_entry.id   AF-A0A8C4ZG17-F1
#
_cell.length_a   1.000
_cell.length_b   1.000
_cell.length_c   1.000
_cell.angle_alpha   90.00
_cell.angle_beta   90.00
_cell.angle_gamma   90.00
#
_symmetry.space_group_name_H-M   'P 1'
#
loop_
_entity.id
_entity.type
_entity.pdbx_description
1 polymer ?
#
loop_
_entity_poly.entity_id
_entity_poly.type
_entity_poly.pdbx_seq_one_letter_code
_entity_poly.pdbx_strand_id
1 'polypeptide(L)'
;GQGQIFVNSQEVVKEISSSQAIVLCPISPCIPSPSHRHMEMYNEAAAASNITVPKHKVTFDPEVSWLKFHLGINRYSLYSRQDPAVGQLLRDMHDLTIISAVVKPSGHHLKLALKMNDFGKAMFKPMRQQRDEVTSEDVFYFVDFQRHNAEIAAFHLDRILDFRRVPPVVGRLVNITGEVLLATHNQDLRNVFFTSPAKNTCFFAKCLYVCKTEYAVCGKPDTLEGSLSTYLPGLSQAPRVSIASPWIRSYTFEGRKDWEVNPFFCDTIKQMYPYNSGNRLLNIIDMSIFDFLMGNMDRHHYELFTKFGDEGFLLHFDNARGFGRPSEDVMSILAPLSQCCIIKRSTLMRLRLLSRERYRLSDVMRESLWGDPLRPVLTEPHLLALDRRLKRVLEVVRGCVRELGEEQVVTTDYARSTDPPWTSTVAGEGAQR
;
A
#
# COMPACT_ATOMS: atom_id res chain seq x y z
N GLY A 1 -29.63 -50.42 -35.23
CA GLY A 1 -28.44 -49.64 -35.58
C GLY A 1 -28.60 -48.25 -35.01
N GLN A 2 -27.81 -47.94 -33.98
CA GLN A 2 -27.71 -46.63 -33.38
C GLN A 2 -27.02 -45.67 -34.36
N GLY A 3 -27.52 -44.44 -34.48
CA GLY A 3 -26.91 -43.36 -35.25
C GLY A 3 -27.27 -42.02 -34.61
N GLN A 4 -26.29 -41.43 -33.94
CA GLN A 4 -26.36 -40.20 -33.15
C GLN A 4 -26.68 -38.97 -34.00
N ILE A 5 -27.57 -38.11 -33.51
CA ILE A 5 -27.64 -36.69 -33.89
C ILE A 5 -27.13 -35.90 -32.69
N PHE A 6 -25.91 -35.36 -32.82
CA PHE A 6 -25.34 -34.41 -31.88
C PHE A 6 -26.01 -33.05 -32.08
N VAL A 7 -26.80 -32.61 -31.11
CA VAL A 7 -27.25 -31.21 -31.00
C VAL A 7 -26.22 -30.48 -30.13
N ASN A 8 -25.49 -29.58 -30.79
CA ASN A 8 -24.47 -28.73 -30.21
C ASN A 8 -25.14 -27.67 -29.31
N SER A 9 -25.02 -27.81 -27.99
CA SER A 9 -25.53 -26.85 -27.00
C SER A 9 -24.54 -25.71 -26.82
N GLN A 10 -24.40 -24.86 -27.84
CA GLN A 10 -23.81 -23.53 -27.74
C GLN A 10 -24.87 -22.48 -28.02
N GLU A 11 -25.87 -22.38 -27.15
CA GLU A 11 -26.75 -21.22 -27.05
C GLU A 11 -27.62 -21.40 -25.82
N VAL A 12 -27.20 -20.82 -24.69
CA VAL A 12 -27.98 -20.22 -23.59
C VAL A 12 -26.96 -19.97 -22.47
N VAL A 13 -26.29 -18.81 -22.49
CA VAL A 13 -26.05 -17.93 -21.32
C VAL A 13 -25.63 -16.57 -21.90
N LYS A 14 -26.62 -15.79 -22.34
CA LYS A 14 -26.47 -14.33 -22.48
C LYS A 14 -27.17 -13.72 -21.29
N GLU A 15 -26.48 -12.73 -20.71
CA GLU A 15 -26.89 -11.77 -19.69
C GLU A 15 -26.73 -12.14 -18.20
N ILE A 16 -26.16 -11.14 -17.49
CA ILE A 16 -25.97 -10.97 -16.04
C ILE A 16 -24.64 -11.53 -15.45
N SER A 17 -23.56 -10.74 -15.57
CA SER A 17 -22.83 -10.19 -14.41
C SER A 17 -21.67 -9.28 -14.86
N SER A 18 -21.80 -7.99 -14.58
CA SER A 18 -20.84 -6.91 -14.86
C SER A 18 -19.67 -6.83 -13.85
N SER A 19 -19.29 -7.92 -13.20
CA SER A 19 -18.16 -7.94 -12.26
C SER A 19 -16.89 -8.49 -12.92
N GLN A 20 -16.05 -7.61 -13.48
CA GLN A 20 -14.69 -7.97 -13.92
C GLN A 20 -13.76 -8.15 -12.71
N ALA A 21 -13.98 -9.21 -11.92
CA ALA A 21 -13.14 -9.58 -10.78
C ALA A 21 -11.82 -10.24 -11.23
N ILE A 22 -10.80 -10.24 -10.38
CA ILE A 22 -9.61 -11.10 -10.57
C ILE A 22 -10.06 -12.55 -10.35
N VAL A 23 -10.39 -13.27 -11.44
CA VAL A 23 -10.61 -14.72 -11.42
C VAL A 23 -9.34 -15.42 -10.94
N LEU A 24 -9.35 -15.84 -9.68
CA LEU A 24 -8.39 -16.78 -9.12
C LEU A 24 -8.95 -18.17 -9.44
N CYS A 25 -8.35 -18.90 -10.38
CA CYS A 25 -8.81 -20.27 -10.67
C CYS A 25 -8.71 -21.13 -9.39
N PRO A 26 -9.80 -21.79 -8.95
CA PRO A 26 -9.73 -22.76 -7.87
C PRO A 26 -8.87 -23.93 -8.33
N ILE A 27 -7.92 -24.32 -7.49
CA ILE A 27 -6.97 -25.41 -7.74
C ILE A 27 -7.77 -26.74 -7.72
N SER A 28 -7.62 -27.54 -8.78
CA SER A 28 -8.11 -28.94 -8.91
C SER A 28 -7.65 -29.87 -7.75
N PRO A 29 -8.29 -31.04 -7.54
CA PRO A 29 -8.42 -31.64 -6.21
C PRO A 29 -7.13 -32.23 -5.62
N CYS A 30 -7.01 -32.07 -4.29
CA CYS A 30 -6.22 -32.86 -3.33
C CYS A 30 -4.82 -33.32 -3.77
N ILE A 31 -3.96 -32.38 -4.16
CA ILE A 31 -2.50 -32.56 -4.12
C ILE A 31 -1.99 -31.74 -2.93
N PRO A 32 -1.20 -32.32 -1.98
CA PRO A 32 -0.65 -31.54 -0.87
C PRO A 32 0.07 -30.32 -1.43
N SER A 33 -0.24 -29.13 -0.91
CA SER A 33 0.34 -27.89 -1.43
C SER A 33 1.87 -28.01 -1.47
N PRO A 34 2.57 -27.37 -2.43
CA PRO A 34 4.03 -27.39 -2.46
C PRO A 34 4.66 -27.01 -1.12
N SER A 35 3.98 -26.15 -0.35
CA SER A 35 4.41 -25.76 0.99
C SER A 35 4.23 -26.84 2.06
N HIS A 36 3.23 -27.72 1.94
CA HIS A 36 3.06 -28.87 2.82
C HIS A 36 4.17 -29.90 2.58
N ARG A 37 4.44 -30.23 1.30
CA ARG A 37 5.52 -31.15 0.92
C ARG A 37 6.89 -30.65 1.37
N HIS A 38 7.16 -29.36 1.21
CA HIS A 38 8.43 -28.77 1.65
C HIS A 38 8.57 -28.80 3.19
N MET A 39 7.47 -28.62 3.92
CA MET A 39 7.45 -28.68 5.38
C MET A 39 7.62 -30.12 5.89
N GLU A 40 7.04 -31.12 5.23
CA GLU A 40 7.27 -32.54 5.51
C GLU A 40 8.73 -32.94 5.28
N MET A 41 9.31 -32.59 4.14
CA MET A 41 10.73 -32.85 3.84
C MET A 41 11.67 -32.18 4.84
N TYR A 42 11.37 -30.94 5.25
CA TYR A 42 12.16 -30.26 6.28
C TYR A 42 12.03 -30.94 7.65
N ASN A 43 10.82 -31.34 8.04
CA ASN A 43 10.59 -32.04 9.31
C ASN A 43 11.31 -33.38 9.36
N GLU A 44 11.36 -34.11 8.24
CA GLU A 44 12.15 -35.35 8.10
C GLU A 44 13.65 -35.07 8.23
N ALA A 45 14.17 -34.04 7.55
CA ALA A 45 15.57 -33.63 7.65
C ALA A 45 15.96 -33.12 9.06
N ALA A 46 15.06 -32.41 9.73
CA ALA A 46 15.24 -31.90 11.09
C ALA A 46 15.18 -33.03 12.13
N ALA A 47 14.26 -33.99 11.97
CA ALA A 47 14.20 -35.19 12.79
C ALA A 47 15.48 -36.05 12.62
N ALA A 48 16.00 -36.16 11.40
CA ALA A 48 17.29 -36.80 11.13
C ALA A 48 18.49 -36.07 11.76
N SER A 49 18.32 -34.81 12.16
CA SER A 49 19.35 -33.96 12.75
C SER A 49 19.15 -33.69 14.26
N ASN A 50 18.25 -34.42 14.94
CA ASN A 50 17.87 -34.19 16.35
C ASN A 50 17.33 -32.78 16.65
N ILE A 51 16.77 -32.08 15.66
CA ILE A 51 16.16 -30.77 15.81
C ILE A 51 14.64 -30.95 15.99
N THR A 52 14.11 -30.53 17.14
CA THR A 52 12.66 -30.57 17.40
C THR A 52 11.97 -29.40 16.69
N VAL A 53 11.13 -29.68 15.69
CA VAL A 53 10.34 -28.66 14.98
C VAL A 53 8.90 -28.68 15.51
N PRO A 54 8.31 -27.53 15.87
CA PRO A 54 6.90 -27.45 16.24
C PRO A 54 6.01 -28.00 15.10
N LYS A 55 5.24 -29.07 15.37
CA LYS A 55 4.24 -29.58 14.42
C LYS A 55 3.00 -28.69 14.47
N HIS A 56 2.87 -27.78 13.50
CA HIS A 56 1.63 -27.05 13.30
C HIS A 56 0.66 -27.88 12.44
N LYS A 57 -0.55 -28.13 12.94
CA LYS A 57 -1.63 -28.75 12.14
C LYS A 57 -2.17 -27.69 11.19
N VAL A 58 -2.06 -27.92 9.89
CA VAL A 58 -2.40 -26.95 8.86
C VAL A 58 -3.55 -27.49 8.00
N THR A 59 -4.66 -26.75 7.92
CA THR A 59 -5.83 -27.11 7.11
C THR A 59 -6.19 -25.95 6.18
N PHE A 60 -6.35 -26.22 4.89
CA PHE A 60 -6.82 -25.21 3.94
C PHE A 60 -8.34 -25.08 4.06
N ASP A 61 -8.80 -23.90 4.45
CA ASP A 61 -10.21 -23.54 4.53
C ASP A 61 -10.51 -22.48 3.45
N PRO A 62 -11.42 -22.73 2.49
CA PRO A 62 -11.77 -21.76 1.46
C PRO A 62 -12.45 -20.50 2.03
N GLU A 63 -12.93 -20.55 3.28
CA GLU A 63 -13.62 -19.43 3.92
C GLU A 63 -12.68 -18.44 4.63
N VAL A 64 -11.35 -18.63 4.53
CA VAL A 64 -10.34 -17.77 5.15
C VAL A 64 -10.38 -16.33 4.62
N SER A 65 -10.13 -15.39 5.54
CA SER A 65 -10.29 -13.96 5.29
C SER A 65 -9.36 -13.42 4.21
N TRP A 66 -8.11 -13.89 4.12
CA TRP A 66 -7.16 -13.44 3.10
C TRP A 66 -7.59 -13.84 1.69
N LEU A 67 -8.20 -15.01 1.54
CA LEU A 67 -8.71 -15.49 0.24
C LEU A 67 -9.94 -14.70 -0.19
N LYS A 68 -10.86 -14.44 0.75
CA LYS A 68 -12.01 -13.55 0.52
C LYS A 68 -11.58 -12.16 0.11
N PHE A 69 -10.57 -11.59 0.78
CA PHE A 69 -9.95 -10.32 0.39
C PHE A 69 -9.40 -10.39 -1.04
N HIS A 70 -8.64 -11.43 -1.40
CA HIS A 70 -8.10 -11.59 -2.74
C HIS A 70 -9.19 -11.67 -3.82
N LEU A 71 -10.27 -12.42 -3.56
CA LEU A 71 -11.41 -12.56 -4.46
C LEU A 71 -12.24 -11.27 -4.58
N GLY A 72 -12.23 -10.42 -3.54
CA GLY A 72 -12.94 -9.13 -3.52
C GLY A 72 -12.27 -8.02 -4.35
N ILE A 73 -11.00 -8.21 -4.74
CA ILE A 73 -10.26 -7.23 -5.55
C ILE A 73 -10.91 -7.09 -6.93
N ASN A 74 -11.26 -5.87 -7.28
CA ASN A 74 -11.92 -5.53 -8.55
C ASN A 74 -11.28 -4.28 -9.18
N ARG A 75 -11.80 -3.85 -10.33
CA ARG A 75 -11.25 -2.75 -11.14
C ARG A 75 -11.14 -1.42 -10.40
N TYR A 76 -11.90 -1.20 -9.33
CA TYR A 76 -12.08 0.10 -8.70
C TYR A 76 -11.34 0.25 -7.37
N SER A 77 -11.12 -0.84 -6.64
CA SER A 77 -10.49 -0.83 -5.32
C SER A 77 -9.99 -2.20 -4.88
N LEU A 78 -9.09 -2.23 -3.89
CA LEU A 78 -8.61 -3.45 -3.25
C LEU A 78 -9.69 -4.14 -2.40
N TYR A 79 -10.60 -3.37 -1.82
CA TYR A 79 -11.67 -3.87 -0.97
C TYR A 79 -12.88 -2.94 -1.04
N SER A 80 -14.05 -3.46 -0.68
CA SER A 80 -15.29 -2.68 -0.66
C SER A 80 -15.42 -1.85 0.62
N ARG A 81 -16.24 -0.78 0.60
CA ARG A 81 -16.40 0.12 1.76
C ARG A 81 -16.93 -0.61 3.01
N GLN A 82 -17.83 -1.57 2.83
CA GLN A 82 -18.44 -2.38 3.89
C GLN A 82 -18.05 -3.85 3.72
N ASP A 83 -16.76 -4.12 3.63
CA ASP A 83 -16.24 -5.47 3.44
C ASP A 83 -15.99 -6.16 4.80
N PRO A 84 -16.82 -7.13 5.21
CA PRO A 84 -16.62 -7.83 6.47
C PRO A 84 -15.33 -8.66 6.48
N ALA A 85 -14.82 -9.06 5.31
CA ALA A 85 -13.58 -9.85 5.21
C ALA A 85 -12.35 -9.02 5.62
N VAL A 86 -12.35 -7.70 5.38
CA VAL A 86 -11.25 -6.82 5.81
C VAL A 86 -11.14 -6.77 7.33
N GLY A 87 -12.27 -6.64 8.03
CA GLY A 87 -12.28 -6.62 9.50
C GLY A 87 -11.79 -7.94 10.09
N GLN A 88 -12.19 -9.08 9.51
CA GLN A 88 -11.69 -10.39 9.92
C GLN A 88 -10.21 -10.57 9.58
N LEU A 89 -9.76 -10.13 8.41
CA LEU A 89 -8.35 -10.23 8.00
C LEU A 89 -7.41 -9.47 8.92
N LEU A 90 -7.81 -8.29 9.39
CA LEU A 90 -7.03 -7.52 10.37
C LEU A 90 -6.88 -8.29 11.69
N ARG A 91 -7.97 -8.94 12.18
CA ARG A 91 -7.92 -9.79 13.37
C ARG A 91 -7.06 -11.03 13.14
N ASP A 92 -7.23 -11.71 12.01
CA ASP A 92 -6.47 -12.92 11.68
C ASP A 92 -4.97 -12.63 11.58
N MET A 93 -4.56 -11.52 10.95
CA MET A 93 -3.15 -11.11 10.94
C MET A 93 -2.61 -10.81 12.35
N HIS A 94 -3.45 -10.30 13.25
CA HIS A 94 -3.07 -10.04 14.64
C HIS A 94 -2.96 -11.33 15.47
N ASP A 95 -3.93 -12.24 15.35
CA ASP A 95 -4.12 -13.37 16.28
C ASP A 95 -3.51 -14.69 15.80
N LEU A 96 -3.48 -14.93 14.49
CA LEU A 96 -3.06 -16.23 13.97
C LEU A 96 -1.57 -16.50 14.22
N THR A 97 -1.26 -17.77 14.47
CA THR A 97 0.10 -18.23 14.72
C THR A 97 0.96 -18.08 13.46
N ILE A 98 2.13 -17.47 13.60
CA ILE A 98 3.14 -17.43 12.55
C ILE A 98 3.86 -18.78 12.51
N ILE A 99 3.81 -19.44 11.35
CA ILE A 99 4.41 -20.77 11.14
C ILE A 99 5.68 -20.71 10.28
N SER A 100 5.97 -19.58 9.64
CA SER A 100 7.18 -19.39 8.84
C SER A 100 7.51 -17.91 8.67
N ALA A 101 8.80 -17.59 8.63
CA ALA A 101 9.32 -16.27 8.37
C ALA A 101 10.49 -16.33 7.37
N VAL A 102 10.55 -15.39 6.43
CA VAL A 102 11.63 -15.33 5.43
C VAL A 102 12.01 -13.86 5.18
N VAL A 103 13.29 -13.55 5.03
CA VAL A 103 13.72 -12.21 4.59
C VAL A 103 13.33 -12.02 3.13
N LYS A 104 12.66 -10.91 2.80
CA LYS A 104 12.42 -10.57 1.39
C LYS A 104 13.71 -9.98 0.80
N PRO A 105 14.35 -10.63 -0.20
CA PRO A 105 15.62 -10.15 -0.76
C PRO A 105 15.49 -8.78 -1.45
N SER A 106 14.30 -8.51 -1.99
CA SER A 106 14.02 -7.27 -2.72
C SER A 106 13.68 -6.12 -1.76
N GLY A 107 14.65 -5.27 -1.45
CA GLY A 107 14.42 -4.03 -0.73
C GLY A 107 15.67 -3.42 -0.13
N HIS A 108 15.58 -2.14 0.18
CA HIS A 108 16.63 -1.34 0.81
C HIS A 108 16.58 -1.36 2.35
N HIS A 109 15.48 -1.88 2.91
CA HIS A 109 15.16 -1.87 4.35
C HIS A 109 14.77 -3.27 4.84
N LEU A 110 14.93 -3.50 6.15
CA LEU A 110 14.55 -4.76 6.80
C LEU A 110 13.03 -4.98 6.75
N LYS A 111 12.62 -6.09 6.16
CA LYS A 111 11.24 -6.56 6.14
C LYS A 111 11.17 -8.08 6.01
N LEU A 112 10.22 -8.69 6.71
CA LEU A 112 10.04 -10.13 6.72
C LEU A 112 8.72 -10.52 6.05
N ALA A 113 8.74 -11.55 5.22
CA ALA A 113 7.56 -12.23 4.77
C ALA A 113 7.17 -13.27 5.82
N LEU A 114 6.07 -13.04 6.52
CA LEU A 114 5.51 -13.96 7.49
C LEU A 114 4.40 -14.79 6.86
N LYS A 115 4.27 -16.05 7.28
CA LYS A 115 3.20 -16.95 6.89
C LYS A 115 2.47 -17.43 8.12
N MET A 116 1.15 -17.30 8.12
CA MET A 116 0.27 -17.74 9.20
C MET A 116 -0.18 -19.19 8.99
N ASN A 117 -0.73 -19.80 10.05
CA ASN A 117 -1.21 -21.18 10.04
C ASN A 117 -2.38 -21.45 9.07
N ASP A 118 -3.08 -20.42 8.61
CA ASP A 118 -4.12 -20.47 7.58
C ASP A 118 -3.59 -20.29 6.14
N PHE A 119 -2.27 -20.35 5.97
CA PHE A 119 -1.51 -20.06 4.75
C PHE A 119 -1.50 -18.60 4.28
N GLY A 120 -2.19 -17.70 4.98
CA GLY A 120 -2.12 -16.28 4.73
C GLY A 120 -0.68 -15.78 4.87
N LYS A 121 -0.35 -14.71 4.14
CA LYS A 121 0.97 -14.09 4.19
C LYS A 121 0.83 -12.62 4.53
N ALA A 122 1.74 -12.14 5.37
CA ALA A 122 1.82 -10.74 5.75
C ALA A 122 3.27 -10.24 5.64
N MET A 123 3.43 -8.99 5.23
CA MET A 123 4.70 -8.28 5.23
C MET A 123 4.87 -7.62 6.60
N PHE A 124 5.87 -8.08 7.36
CA PHE A 124 6.25 -7.49 8.63
C PHE A 124 7.33 -6.44 8.44
N LYS A 125 7.03 -5.20 8.85
CA LYS A 125 8.01 -4.13 9.00
C LYS A 125 8.17 -3.83 10.50
N PRO A 126 9.36 -4.11 11.08
CA PRO A 126 9.58 -3.90 12.51
C PRO A 126 9.67 -2.42 12.86
N MET A 127 9.35 -2.09 14.10
CA MET A 127 9.59 -0.79 14.70
C MET A 127 11.10 -0.47 14.70
N ARG A 128 11.43 0.74 14.25
CA ARG A 128 12.81 1.28 14.23
C ARG A 128 12.96 2.58 15.00
N GLN A 129 11.90 3.37 15.08
CA GLN A 129 11.87 4.68 15.74
C GLN A 129 10.71 4.73 16.71
N GLN A 130 10.88 5.46 17.81
CA GLN A 130 9.79 5.80 18.72
C GLN A 130 8.76 6.70 18.04
N ARG A 131 7.55 6.75 18.61
CA ARG A 131 6.41 7.47 18.00
C ARG A 131 6.58 8.99 18.01
N ASP A 132 7.32 9.49 18.98
CA ASP A 132 7.66 10.89 19.19
C ASP A 132 8.92 11.34 18.44
N GLU A 133 9.71 10.41 17.91
CA GLU A 133 10.88 10.74 17.10
C GLU A 133 10.48 11.40 15.78
N VAL A 134 10.98 12.62 15.57
CA VAL A 134 10.79 13.40 14.35
C VAL A 134 12.03 13.25 13.46
N THR A 135 11.82 13.03 12.16
CA THR A 135 12.92 12.99 11.18
C THR A 135 13.57 14.37 11.09
N SER A 136 14.88 14.46 11.37
CA SER A 136 15.65 15.72 11.27
C SER A 136 15.51 16.36 9.89
N GLU A 137 15.47 17.70 9.82
CA GLU A 137 15.36 18.49 8.60
C GLU A 137 16.48 18.19 7.59
N ASP A 138 17.69 17.91 8.08
CA ASP A 138 18.87 17.58 7.28
C ASP A 138 18.80 16.20 6.59
N VAL A 139 17.88 15.33 7.03
CA VAL A 139 17.75 13.98 6.47
C VAL A 139 16.97 14.04 5.16
N PHE A 140 17.61 13.62 4.07
CA PHE A 140 16.96 13.45 2.78
C PHE A 140 15.93 12.33 2.83
N TYR A 141 14.81 12.51 2.13
CA TYR A 141 13.70 11.56 2.06
C TYR A 141 14.10 10.15 1.59
N PHE A 142 15.16 10.03 0.78
CA PHE A 142 15.67 8.73 0.32
C PHE A 142 16.55 8.00 1.36
N VAL A 143 16.97 8.69 2.43
CA VAL A 143 17.74 8.14 3.55
C VAL A 143 16.85 7.82 4.74
N ASP A 144 15.72 8.51 4.88
CA ASP A 144 14.81 8.38 6.03
C ASP A 144 14.43 6.92 6.32
N PHE A 145 14.33 6.61 7.62
CA PHE A 145 13.97 5.28 8.10
C PHE A 145 12.52 4.96 7.77
N GLN A 146 12.26 3.69 7.49
CA GLN A 146 10.90 3.20 7.37
C GLN A 146 10.28 2.97 8.76
N ARG A 147 9.08 3.51 8.94
CA ARG A 147 8.29 3.44 10.18
C ARG A 147 7.11 2.49 9.99
N HIS A 148 6.93 1.57 10.92
CA HIS A 148 5.82 0.62 10.90
C HIS A 148 4.47 1.30 11.14
N ASN A 149 4.41 2.29 12.04
CA ASN A 149 3.19 3.02 12.35
C ASN A 149 2.69 3.86 11.16
N ALA A 150 3.58 4.28 10.27
CA ALA A 150 3.21 4.97 9.04
C ALA A 150 2.45 4.05 8.06
N GLU A 151 2.79 2.76 7.97
CA GLU A 151 2.03 1.80 7.14
C GLU A 151 0.62 1.56 7.69
N ILE A 152 0.49 1.43 9.01
CA ILE A 152 -0.80 1.28 9.69
C ILE A 152 -1.65 2.54 9.45
N ALA A 153 -1.09 3.72 9.74
CA ALA A 153 -1.78 4.99 9.55
C ALA A 153 -2.16 5.25 8.09
N ALA A 154 -1.31 4.89 7.13
CA ALA A 154 -1.60 5.02 5.71
C ALA A 154 -2.84 4.21 5.29
N PHE A 155 -2.97 2.96 5.76
CA PHE A 155 -4.16 2.15 5.49
C PHE A 155 -5.44 2.77 6.06
N HIS A 156 -5.40 3.25 7.30
CA HIS A 156 -6.57 3.88 7.91
C HIS A 156 -6.94 5.20 7.22
N LEU A 157 -5.96 6.02 6.84
CA LEU A 157 -6.17 7.27 6.11
C LEU A 157 -6.76 7.01 4.71
N ASP A 158 -6.22 6.04 3.97
CA ASP A 158 -6.72 5.61 2.66
C ASP A 158 -8.19 5.15 2.72
N ARG A 159 -8.56 4.43 3.79
CA ARG A 159 -9.94 4.02 4.05
C ARG A 159 -10.86 5.20 4.37
N ILE A 160 -10.41 6.16 5.18
CA ILE A 160 -11.17 7.38 5.53
C ILE A 160 -11.42 8.25 4.29
N LEU A 161 -10.38 8.43 3.45
CA LEU A 161 -10.47 9.12 2.17
C LEU A 161 -11.27 8.35 1.11
N ASP A 162 -11.68 7.11 1.42
CA ASP A 162 -12.46 6.23 0.55
C ASP A 162 -11.75 5.79 -0.73
N PHE A 163 -10.42 5.89 -0.76
CA PHE A 163 -9.62 5.43 -1.89
C PHE A 163 -9.62 3.90 -1.96
N ARG A 164 -9.38 3.23 -0.83
CA ARG A 164 -9.34 1.75 -0.71
C ARG A 164 -8.29 1.12 -1.64
N ARG A 165 -7.08 1.69 -1.64
CA ARG A 165 -5.95 1.35 -2.52
C ARG A 165 -4.68 0.94 -1.77
N VAL A 166 -4.67 1.05 -0.44
CA VAL A 166 -3.65 0.46 0.43
C VAL A 166 -4.13 -0.93 0.90
N PRO A 167 -3.34 -2.01 0.81
CA PRO A 167 -3.73 -3.30 1.39
C PRO A 167 -3.99 -3.18 2.90
N PRO A 168 -4.90 -3.98 3.48
CA PRO A 168 -5.09 -4.05 4.93
C PRO A 168 -3.77 -4.17 5.72
N VAL A 169 -3.59 -3.30 6.72
CA VAL A 169 -2.43 -3.28 7.62
C VAL A 169 -2.90 -3.24 9.07
N VAL A 170 -2.31 -4.08 9.92
CA VAL A 170 -2.56 -4.10 11.36
C VAL A 170 -1.26 -4.06 12.15
N GLY A 171 -1.30 -3.50 13.35
CA GLY A 171 -0.23 -3.60 14.32
C GLY A 171 -0.17 -4.94 15.06
N ARG A 172 1.04 -5.45 15.32
CA ARG A 172 1.26 -6.65 16.14
C ARG A 172 2.55 -6.55 16.96
N LEU A 173 2.49 -7.02 18.20
CA LEU A 173 3.66 -7.38 19.00
C LEU A 173 4.06 -8.81 18.64
N VAL A 174 5.26 -8.99 18.12
CA VAL A 174 5.78 -10.28 17.65
C VAL A 174 6.83 -10.78 18.63
N ASN A 175 6.70 -11.99 19.15
CA ASN A 175 7.79 -12.66 19.85
C ASN A 175 8.81 -13.13 18.81
N ILE A 176 9.89 -12.37 18.62
CA ILE A 176 10.87 -12.63 17.55
C ILE A 176 11.71 -13.90 17.80
N THR A 177 11.73 -14.41 19.03
CA THR A 177 12.33 -15.72 19.32
C THR A 177 11.41 -16.83 18.83
N GLY A 178 10.17 -16.89 19.33
CA GLY A 178 9.22 -17.96 19.01
C GLY A 178 8.64 -17.90 17.60
N GLU A 179 8.18 -16.71 17.20
CA GLU A 179 7.39 -16.51 15.97
C GLU A 179 8.25 -16.18 14.75
N VAL A 180 9.54 -15.88 14.92
CA VAL A 180 10.45 -15.59 13.81
C VAL A 180 11.64 -16.55 13.82
N LEU A 181 12.52 -16.50 14.82
CA LEU A 181 13.76 -17.28 14.85
C LEU A 181 13.51 -18.79 14.86
N LEU A 182 12.59 -19.27 15.71
CA LEU A 182 12.28 -20.70 15.78
C LEU A 182 11.41 -21.15 14.59
N ALA A 183 10.60 -20.27 14.01
CA ALA A 183 9.69 -20.56 12.90
C ALA A 183 10.33 -20.49 11.49
N THR A 184 11.44 -19.78 11.30
CA THR A 184 12.05 -19.61 9.97
C THR A 184 12.75 -20.88 9.47
N HIS A 185 12.61 -21.29 8.21
CA HIS A 185 13.49 -22.30 7.61
C HIS A 185 14.64 -21.68 6.79
N ASN A 186 14.70 -20.35 6.73
CA ASN A 186 15.69 -19.61 5.98
C ASN A 186 16.95 -19.42 6.85
N GLN A 187 18.05 -20.07 6.44
CA GLN A 187 19.31 -20.03 7.18
C GLN A 187 19.94 -18.62 7.19
N ASP A 188 19.75 -17.83 6.14
CA ASP A 188 20.23 -16.44 6.10
C ASP A 188 19.57 -15.58 7.18
N LEU A 189 18.27 -15.77 7.42
CA LEU A 189 17.54 -15.13 8.51
C LEU A 189 17.96 -15.67 9.87
N ARG A 190 18.17 -16.98 10.04
CA ARG A 190 18.64 -17.54 11.32
C ARG A 190 20.01 -16.97 11.72
N ASN A 191 20.92 -16.87 10.75
CA ASN A 191 22.31 -16.47 10.98
C ASN A 191 22.51 -14.99 11.37
N VAL A 192 21.48 -14.16 11.21
CA VAL A 192 21.54 -12.72 11.53
C VAL A 192 20.93 -12.39 12.89
N PHE A 193 20.44 -13.38 13.63
CA PHE A 193 20.04 -13.21 15.03
C PHE A 193 21.24 -13.21 15.97
N PHE A 194 21.19 -12.39 17.01
CA PHE A 194 22.20 -12.31 18.05
C PHE A 194 21.61 -11.77 19.35
N THR A 195 22.34 -11.95 20.46
CA THR A 195 21.99 -11.37 21.76
C THR A 195 22.78 -10.09 21.97
N SER A 196 22.10 -8.98 22.27
CA SER A 196 22.78 -7.71 22.55
C SER A 196 23.47 -7.71 23.93
N PRO A 197 24.37 -6.74 24.21
CA PRO A 197 24.97 -6.58 25.54
C PRO A 197 23.93 -6.36 26.64
N ALA A 198 22.76 -5.81 26.30
CA ALA A 198 21.62 -5.62 27.20
C ALA A 198 20.76 -6.89 27.38
N LYS A 199 21.21 -8.04 26.85
CA LYS A 199 20.51 -9.33 26.88
C LYS A 199 19.18 -9.36 26.13
N ASN A 200 19.03 -8.50 25.10
CA ASN A 200 17.87 -8.54 24.21
C ASN A 200 18.15 -9.41 22.98
N THR A 201 17.13 -10.10 22.47
CA THR A 201 17.20 -10.78 21.18
C THR A 201 17.10 -9.73 20.07
N CYS A 202 18.05 -9.75 19.15
CA CYS A 202 18.12 -8.81 18.04
C CYS A 202 18.34 -9.55 16.72
N PHE A 203 17.96 -8.90 15.63
CA PHE A 203 18.31 -9.34 14.29
C PHE A 203 18.46 -8.17 13.33
N PHE A 204 19.21 -8.37 12.27
CA PHE A 204 19.29 -7.46 11.13
C PHE A 204 18.97 -8.25 9.85
N ALA A 205 18.84 -7.60 8.69
CA ALA A 205 18.83 -8.31 7.41
C ALA A 205 20.13 -8.02 6.69
N LYS A 206 20.51 -8.84 5.71
CA LYS A 206 21.48 -8.46 4.67
C LYS A 206 20.70 -7.75 3.57
N CYS A 207 20.85 -6.43 3.46
CA CYS A 207 20.23 -5.57 2.45
C CYS A 207 21.12 -4.35 2.17
N LEU A 208 20.78 -3.57 1.16
CA LEU A 208 21.71 -2.61 0.55
C LEU A 208 22.04 -1.36 1.39
N TYR A 209 21.11 -0.83 2.19
CA TYR A 209 21.33 0.45 2.89
C TYR A 209 21.48 0.30 4.41
N VAL A 210 20.55 -0.41 5.08
CA VAL A 210 20.34 -0.26 6.53
C VAL A 210 20.30 -1.61 7.25
N CYS A 211 21.32 -2.41 6.98
CA CYS A 211 21.32 -3.86 7.14
C CYS A 211 22.68 -4.40 7.55
N LYS A 212 23.25 -3.72 8.55
CA LYS A 212 24.44 -4.10 9.30
C LYS A 212 24.02 -4.26 10.76
N THR A 213 24.90 -4.83 11.58
CA THR A 213 24.65 -5.00 13.03
C THR A 213 24.31 -3.67 13.73
N GLU A 214 24.89 -2.55 13.29
CA GLU A 214 24.60 -1.18 13.74
C GLU A 214 23.14 -0.73 13.48
N TYR A 215 22.41 -1.41 12.59
CA TYR A 215 21.00 -1.13 12.27
C TYR A 215 20.05 -2.28 12.64
N ALA A 216 20.48 -3.16 13.55
CA ALA A 216 19.65 -4.23 14.05
C ALA A 216 18.41 -3.70 14.77
N VAL A 217 17.32 -4.46 14.69
CA VAL A 217 16.14 -4.25 15.53
C VAL A 217 16.17 -5.27 16.66
N CYS A 218 15.76 -4.85 17.84
CA CYS A 218 15.85 -5.64 19.07
C CYS A 218 14.50 -5.68 19.78
N GLY A 219 14.15 -6.84 20.32
CA GLY A 219 13.04 -6.97 21.25
C GLY A 219 13.37 -6.39 22.63
N LYS A 220 12.39 -6.45 23.53
CA LYS A 220 12.55 -6.11 24.96
C LYS A 220 11.86 -7.15 25.88
N PRO A 221 12.54 -8.27 26.25
CA PRO A 221 13.81 -8.73 25.68
C PRO A 221 13.65 -9.36 24.29
N ASP A 222 12.51 -9.96 23.98
CA ASP A 222 12.28 -10.75 22.75
C ASP A 222 10.96 -10.42 22.04
N THR A 223 10.20 -9.44 22.54
CA THR A 223 8.99 -8.95 21.89
C THR A 223 9.31 -7.66 21.12
N LEU A 224 8.91 -7.61 19.85
CA LEU A 224 9.14 -6.48 18.96
C LEU A 224 7.84 -6.05 18.28
N GLU A 225 7.55 -4.76 18.36
CA GLU A 225 6.44 -4.13 17.66
C GLU A 225 6.69 -4.05 16.16
N GLY A 226 5.65 -4.21 15.34
CA GLY A 226 5.72 -3.90 13.92
C GLY A 226 4.35 -3.93 13.23
N SER A 227 4.36 -3.56 11.95
CA SER A 227 3.17 -3.56 11.10
C SER A 227 3.11 -4.80 10.25
N LEU A 228 1.92 -5.40 10.11
CA LEU A 228 1.62 -6.51 9.22
C LEU A 228 0.72 -6.04 8.09
N SER A 229 1.29 -5.90 6.89
CA SER A 229 0.52 -5.62 5.68
C SER A 229 0.16 -6.91 4.97
N THR A 230 -1.11 -7.15 4.68
CA THR A 230 -1.53 -8.36 3.95
C THR A 230 -0.86 -8.43 2.58
N TYR A 231 -0.49 -9.64 2.16
CA TYR A 231 -0.03 -9.86 0.80
C TYR A 231 -1.17 -9.72 -0.20
N LEU A 232 -0.89 -9.10 -1.34
CA LEU A 232 -1.73 -9.22 -2.54
C LEU A 232 -1.54 -10.61 -3.18
N PRO A 233 -2.44 -11.02 -4.09
CA PRO A 233 -2.26 -12.26 -4.84
C PRO A 233 -0.87 -12.33 -5.49
N GLY A 234 -0.35 -13.56 -5.61
CA GLY A 234 0.96 -13.79 -6.20
C GLY A 234 1.05 -13.25 -7.63
N LEU A 235 2.24 -12.83 -8.06
CA LEU A 235 2.43 -12.25 -9.40
C LEU A 235 2.07 -13.21 -10.54
N SER A 236 2.09 -14.52 -10.30
CA SER A 236 1.61 -15.53 -11.26
C SER A 236 0.09 -15.56 -11.43
N GLN A 237 -0.66 -15.14 -10.41
CA GLN A 237 -2.13 -15.12 -10.41
C GLN A 237 -2.67 -13.75 -10.82
N ALA A 238 -2.07 -12.69 -10.28
CA ALA A 238 -2.43 -11.31 -10.58
C ALA A 238 -1.14 -10.52 -10.88
N PRO A 239 -0.66 -10.57 -12.14
CA PRO A 239 0.53 -9.81 -12.52
C PRO A 239 0.32 -8.32 -12.29
N ARG A 240 1.40 -7.66 -11.87
CA ARG A 240 1.42 -6.22 -11.62
C ARG A 240 2.55 -5.58 -12.40
N VAL A 241 2.33 -4.34 -12.82
CA VAL A 241 3.33 -3.51 -13.48
C VAL A 241 3.69 -2.35 -12.55
N SER A 242 4.98 -2.11 -12.39
CA SER A 242 5.53 -0.97 -11.66
C SER A 242 5.93 0.10 -12.67
N ILE A 243 5.44 1.31 -12.48
CA ILE A 243 5.66 2.45 -13.40
C ILE A 243 6.25 3.60 -12.59
N ALA A 244 7.30 4.23 -13.13
CA ALA A 244 7.91 5.40 -12.51
C ALA A 244 6.93 6.58 -12.50
N SER A 245 6.85 7.27 -11.36
CA SER A 245 6.06 8.49 -11.23
C SER A 245 6.61 9.60 -12.14
N PRO A 246 5.80 10.34 -12.90
CA PRO A 246 6.28 11.53 -13.63
C PRO A 246 6.86 12.60 -12.68
N TRP A 247 6.33 12.69 -11.46
CA TRP A 247 6.82 13.56 -10.39
C TRP A 247 7.80 12.85 -9.44
N ILE A 248 8.50 11.83 -9.92
CA ILE A 248 9.60 11.21 -9.16
C ILE A 248 10.66 12.29 -8.83
N ARG A 249 11.12 12.30 -7.58
CA ARG A 249 12.20 13.21 -7.13
C ARG A 249 13.59 12.73 -7.58
N SER A 250 14.60 13.55 -7.37
CA SER A 250 16.02 13.24 -7.60
C SER A 250 16.63 12.46 -6.43
N TYR A 251 16.94 11.19 -6.62
CA TYR A 251 17.61 10.35 -5.60
C TYR A 251 19.12 10.64 -5.50
N THR A 252 19.48 11.92 -5.55
CA THR A 252 20.83 12.47 -5.46
C THR A 252 20.78 13.76 -4.64
N PHE A 253 21.91 14.17 -4.06
CA PHE A 253 21.95 15.34 -3.16
C PHE A 253 21.79 16.69 -3.88
N GLU A 254 22.24 16.79 -5.14
CA GLU A 254 22.24 18.05 -5.90
C GLU A 254 21.26 18.04 -7.09
N GLY A 255 20.72 16.88 -7.43
CA GLY A 255 19.88 16.74 -8.62
C GLY A 255 18.55 17.47 -8.45
N ARG A 256 18.06 18.06 -9.55
CA ARG A 256 16.67 18.51 -9.67
C ARG A 256 15.98 17.79 -10.82
N LYS A 257 14.65 17.74 -10.77
CA LYS A 257 13.83 17.12 -11.82
C LYS A 257 13.08 18.20 -12.60
N ASP A 258 12.69 17.88 -13.83
CA ASP A 258 12.05 18.84 -14.73
C ASP A 258 10.80 19.47 -14.10
N TRP A 259 9.96 18.65 -13.44
CA TRP A 259 8.76 19.13 -12.74
C TRP A 259 9.05 20.13 -11.59
N GLU A 260 10.27 20.19 -11.06
CA GLU A 260 10.65 21.13 -10.00
C GLU A 260 11.00 22.52 -10.53
N VAL A 261 11.34 22.63 -11.83
CA VAL A 261 11.83 23.86 -12.44
C VAL A 261 10.95 24.36 -13.59
N ASN A 262 10.17 23.48 -14.21
CA ASN A 262 9.29 23.78 -15.33
C ASN A 262 7.83 23.96 -14.87
N PRO A 263 7.26 25.18 -14.91
CA PRO A 263 5.88 25.41 -14.50
C PRO A 263 4.85 24.77 -15.44
N PHE A 264 5.21 24.48 -16.69
CA PHE A 264 4.34 23.87 -17.71
C PHE A 264 4.52 22.36 -17.79
N PHE A 265 5.20 21.73 -16.83
CA PHE A 265 5.49 20.30 -16.84
C PHE A 265 4.23 19.44 -17.04
N CYS A 266 3.14 19.76 -16.33
CA CYS A 266 1.91 18.97 -16.45
C CYS A 266 1.23 19.11 -17.82
N ASP A 267 1.41 20.22 -18.54
CA ASP A 267 0.82 20.37 -19.88
C ASP A 267 1.41 19.35 -20.85
N THR A 268 2.72 19.08 -20.73
CA THR A 268 3.38 17.98 -21.45
C THR A 268 2.85 16.62 -20.97
N ILE A 269 2.71 16.41 -19.66
CA ILE A 269 2.16 15.15 -19.11
C ILE A 269 0.76 14.87 -19.68
N LYS A 270 -0.13 15.86 -19.73
CA LYS A 270 -1.50 15.74 -20.24
C LYS A 270 -1.57 15.28 -21.70
N GLN A 271 -0.50 15.42 -22.48
CA GLN A 271 -0.43 14.97 -23.87
C GLN A 271 0.16 13.56 -24.03
N MET A 272 0.85 13.04 -23.01
CA MET A 272 1.54 11.75 -23.08
C MET A 272 0.66 10.58 -22.65
N TYR A 273 0.72 9.48 -23.39
CA TYR A 273 0.17 8.20 -22.95
C TYR A 273 0.95 7.66 -21.74
N PRO A 274 0.29 7.08 -20.70
CA PRO A 274 -1.15 6.85 -20.55
C PRO A 274 -1.88 7.95 -19.74
N TYR A 275 -1.33 9.16 -19.63
CA TYR A 275 -1.88 10.26 -18.81
C TYR A 275 -2.89 11.13 -19.56
N ASN A 276 -2.88 11.06 -20.88
CA ASN A 276 -3.71 11.84 -21.79
C ASN A 276 -5.16 11.35 -21.92
N SER A 277 -5.51 10.19 -21.37
CA SER A 277 -6.86 9.63 -21.38
C SER A 277 -7.19 8.85 -20.11
N GLY A 278 -8.48 8.61 -19.89
CA GLY A 278 -8.99 7.85 -18.75
C GLY A 278 -8.65 8.49 -17.40
N ASN A 279 -8.50 7.65 -16.37
CA ASN A 279 -8.38 8.10 -14.98
C ASN A 279 -6.95 8.16 -14.45
N ARG A 280 -5.94 7.92 -15.29
CA ARG A 280 -4.55 7.79 -14.87
C ARG A 280 -4.04 9.02 -14.12
N LEU A 281 -4.14 10.20 -14.74
CA LEU A 281 -3.64 11.44 -14.17
C LEU A 281 -4.42 11.83 -12.91
N LEU A 282 -5.75 11.68 -12.93
CA LEU A 282 -6.60 11.89 -11.75
C LEU A 282 -6.23 10.95 -10.59
N ASN A 283 -5.89 9.68 -10.87
CA ASN A 283 -5.44 8.74 -9.84
C ASN A 283 -4.07 9.14 -9.26
N ILE A 284 -3.17 9.72 -10.06
CA ILE A 284 -1.89 10.27 -9.58
C ILE A 284 -2.15 11.46 -8.65
N ILE A 285 -3.14 12.29 -8.96
CA ILE A 285 -3.52 13.43 -8.10
C ILE A 285 -4.14 12.94 -6.79
N ASP A 286 -5.03 11.94 -6.81
CA ASP A 286 -5.52 11.29 -5.58
C ASP A 286 -4.35 10.80 -4.71
N MET A 287 -3.37 10.12 -5.32
CA MET A 287 -2.17 9.60 -4.65
C MET A 287 -1.26 10.71 -4.13
N SER A 288 -1.10 11.81 -4.85
CA SER A 288 -0.34 13.00 -4.43
C SER A 288 -0.98 13.69 -3.23
N ILE A 289 -2.32 13.81 -3.20
CA ILE A 289 -3.06 14.32 -2.04
C ILE A 289 -2.86 13.39 -0.84
N PHE A 290 -2.97 12.07 -1.05
CA PHE A 290 -2.72 11.07 -0.02
C PHE A 290 -1.31 11.20 0.56
N ASP A 291 -0.29 11.21 -0.30
CA ASP A 291 1.12 11.34 0.07
C ASP A 291 1.39 12.68 0.79
N PHE A 292 0.77 13.78 0.35
CA PHE A 292 0.94 15.09 1.01
C PHE A 292 0.37 15.10 2.44
N LEU A 293 -0.82 14.52 2.65
CA LEU A 293 -1.45 14.46 3.97
C LEU A 293 -0.55 13.72 4.97
N MET A 294 0.06 12.62 4.57
CA MET A 294 1.02 11.88 5.40
C MET A 294 2.44 12.46 5.38
N GLY A 295 2.79 13.33 4.42
CA GLY A 295 4.14 13.86 4.23
C GLY A 295 5.12 12.86 3.61
N ASN A 296 4.63 11.94 2.78
CA ASN A 296 5.45 10.96 2.07
C ASN A 296 6.07 11.57 0.81
N MET A 297 7.39 11.71 0.81
CA MET A 297 8.14 12.24 -0.33
C MET A 297 8.68 11.14 -1.26
N ASP A 298 8.54 9.87 -0.88
CA ASP A 298 9.28 8.75 -1.49
C ASP A 298 8.48 7.98 -2.57
N ARG A 299 7.47 8.64 -3.17
CA ARG A 299 6.64 8.04 -4.23
C ARG A 299 7.38 8.01 -5.56
N HIS A 300 8.39 7.16 -5.70
CA HIS A 300 9.13 7.02 -6.95
C HIS A 300 8.38 6.21 -8.01
N HIS A 301 7.57 5.25 -7.59
CA HIS A 301 6.86 4.34 -8.47
C HIS A 301 5.45 4.11 -7.93
N TYR A 302 4.54 3.72 -8.82
CA TYR A 302 3.24 3.17 -8.47
C TYR A 302 3.03 1.84 -9.18
N GLU A 303 2.22 0.97 -8.59
CA GLU A 303 1.89 -0.33 -9.18
C GLU A 303 0.43 -0.40 -9.62
N LEU A 304 0.17 -1.23 -10.64
CA LEU A 304 -1.19 -1.59 -11.06
C LEU A 304 -1.32 -3.09 -11.29
N PHE A 305 -2.54 -3.59 -11.19
CA PHE A 305 -2.88 -4.88 -11.79
C PHE A 305 -2.94 -4.77 -13.31
N THR A 306 -2.15 -5.57 -14.02
CA THR A 306 -2.13 -5.57 -15.49
C THR A 306 -3.49 -5.90 -16.08
N LYS A 307 -4.26 -6.76 -15.41
CA LYS A 307 -5.60 -7.19 -15.81
C LYS A 307 -6.58 -6.02 -16.05
N PHE A 308 -6.44 -4.91 -15.31
CA PHE A 308 -7.37 -3.78 -15.42
C PHE A 308 -6.96 -2.74 -16.48
N GLY A 309 -5.78 -2.89 -17.07
CA GLY A 309 -5.25 -1.98 -18.09
C GLY A 309 -5.09 -0.55 -17.58
N ASP A 310 -5.22 0.42 -18.48
CA ASP A 310 -4.99 1.84 -18.17
C ASP A 310 -6.01 2.42 -17.18
N GLU A 311 -7.22 1.86 -17.18
CA GLU A 311 -8.33 2.21 -16.28
C GLU A 311 -8.21 1.60 -14.87
N GLY A 312 -7.17 0.81 -14.61
CA GLY A 312 -6.90 0.29 -13.28
C GLY A 312 -6.55 1.40 -12.28
N PHE A 313 -7.00 1.24 -11.04
CA PHE A 313 -6.58 2.11 -9.94
C PHE A 313 -5.10 1.87 -9.56
N LEU A 314 -4.46 2.89 -8.99
CA LEU A 314 -3.07 2.80 -8.52
C LEU A 314 -3.02 2.15 -7.14
N LEU A 315 -2.12 1.19 -6.95
CA LEU A 315 -1.83 0.64 -5.63
C LEU A 315 -0.99 1.63 -4.83
N HIS A 316 -1.46 1.99 -3.63
CA HIS A 316 -0.77 2.87 -2.69
C HIS A 316 0.17 2.05 -1.79
N PHE A 317 1.26 1.52 -2.34
CA PHE A 317 2.25 0.70 -1.62
C PHE A 317 3.33 1.52 -0.90
N ASP A 318 4.14 0.88 -0.05
CA ASP A 318 5.35 1.46 0.55
C ASP A 318 5.14 2.86 1.18
N ASN A 319 4.28 2.90 2.20
CA ASN A 319 3.90 4.14 2.87
C ASN A 319 4.74 4.43 4.13
N ALA A 320 5.73 3.57 4.41
CA ALA A 320 6.55 3.62 5.63
C ALA A 320 7.40 4.89 5.80
N ARG A 321 7.50 5.77 4.78
CA ARG A 321 8.16 7.09 4.88
C ARG A 321 7.19 8.25 5.09
N GLY A 322 5.93 7.94 5.39
CA GLY A 322 4.98 8.91 5.92
C GLY A 322 5.24 9.24 7.38
N PHE A 323 4.59 10.31 7.84
CA PHE A 323 4.52 10.70 9.24
C PHE A 323 5.90 10.87 9.92
N GLY A 324 6.90 11.35 9.17
CA GLY A 324 8.22 11.64 9.71
C GLY A 324 8.31 13.01 10.41
N ARG A 325 7.55 14.01 9.92
CA ARG A 325 7.61 15.41 10.41
C ARG A 325 6.21 15.99 10.61
N PRO A 326 5.73 16.22 11.85
CA PRO A 326 4.40 16.80 12.09
C PRO A 326 4.35 18.33 11.96
N SER A 327 5.50 19.00 12.10
CA SER A 327 5.62 20.47 12.05
C SER A 327 5.86 21.05 10.66
N GLU A 328 6.15 20.21 9.66
CA GLU A 328 6.49 20.62 8.29
C GLU A 328 5.43 20.15 7.29
N ASP A 329 5.08 20.99 6.33
CA ASP A 329 4.18 20.65 5.21
C ASP A 329 4.95 20.81 3.88
N VAL A 330 5.38 19.70 3.30
CA VAL A 330 6.21 19.69 2.08
C VAL A 330 5.33 19.92 0.85
N MET A 331 5.11 21.19 0.49
CA MET A 331 4.20 21.60 -0.59
C MET A 331 4.54 21.01 -1.95
N SER A 332 5.81 20.68 -2.22
CA SER A 332 6.23 20.06 -3.48
C SER A 332 5.61 18.67 -3.71
N ILE A 333 5.08 17.98 -2.69
CA ILE A 333 4.32 16.73 -2.87
C ILE A 333 3.01 16.99 -3.64
N LEU A 334 2.41 18.18 -3.50
CA LEU A 334 1.20 18.59 -4.23
C LEU A 334 1.47 19.11 -5.64
N ALA A 335 2.71 19.04 -6.14
CA ALA A 335 3.04 19.50 -7.49
C ALA A 335 2.11 18.94 -8.59
N PRO A 336 1.71 17.64 -8.59
CA PRO A 336 0.71 17.14 -9.53
C PRO A 336 -0.62 17.89 -9.47
N LEU A 337 -1.14 18.16 -8.26
CA LEU A 337 -2.40 18.89 -8.10
C LEU A 337 -2.26 20.35 -8.54
N SER A 338 -1.20 21.04 -8.10
CA SER A 338 -1.03 22.47 -8.37
C SER A 338 -0.65 22.77 -9.82
N GLN A 339 0.06 21.87 -10.50
CA GLN A 339 0.45 22.05 -11.91
C GLN A 339 -0.66 21.60 -12.86
N CYS A 340 -1.34 20.49 -12.57
CA CYS A 340 -2.36 19.98 -13.47
C CYS A 340 -3.72 20.67 -13.29
N CYS A 341 -3.98 21.19 -12.08
CA CYS A 341 -5.23 21.84 -11.69
C CYS A 341 -6.49 21.06 -12.08
N ILE A 342 -6.48 19.75 -11.86
CA ILE A 342 -7.67 18.88 -12.00
C ILE A 342 -7.83 18.05 -10.73
N ILE A 343 -9.05 17.69 -10.38
CA ILE A 343 -9.36 16.83 -9.22
C ILE A 343 -10.69 16.12 -9.43
N LYS A 344 -10.79 14.88 -8.94
CA LYS A 344 -12.05 14.15 -8.92
C LYS A 344 -13.08 14.81 -8.02
N ARG A 345 -14.31 14.88 -8.49
CA ARG A 345 -15.45 15.38 -7.72
C ARG A 345 -15.64 14.62 -6.41
N SER A 346 -15.58 13.28 -6.43
CA SER A 346 -15.67 12.46 -5.21
C SER A 346 -14.59 12.81 -4.19
N THR A 347 -13.34 12.90 -4.63
CA THR A 347 -12.20 13.27 -3.80
C THR A 347 -12.41 14.66 -3.19
N LEU A 348 -12.74 15.66 -3.99
CA LEU A 348 -12.98 17.03 -3.49
C LEU A 348 -14.14 17.08 -2.49
N MET A 349 -15.24 16.38 -2.75
CA MET A 349 -16.38 16.30 -1.82
C MET A 349 -15.99 15.65 -0.49
N ARG A 350 -15.20 14.57 -0.54
CA ARG A 350 -14.69 13.89 0.66
C ARG A 350 -13.77 14.79 1.47
N LEU A 351 -12.84 15.50 0.83
CA LEU A 351 -11.95 16.45 1.49
C LEU A 351 -12.72 17.63 2.12
N ARG A 352 -13.74 18.16 1.42
CA ARG A 352 -14.63 19.20 1.97
C ARG A 352 -15.46 18.71 3.14
N LEU A 353 -15.86 17.43 3.17
CA LEU A 353 -16.56 16.84 4.31
C LEU A 353 -15.63 16.74 5.52
N LEU A 354 -14.42 16.21 5.32
CA LEU A 354 -13.42 15.96 6.36
C LEU A 354 -12.82 17.25 6.95
N SER A 355 -13.03 18.40 6.31
CA SER A 355 -12.61 19.71 6.85
C SER A 355 -13.68 20.38 7.72
N ARG A 356 -14.88 19.80 7.80
CA ARG A 356 -15.96 20.30 8.69
C ARG A 356 -15.70 19.84 10.11
N GLU A 357 -16.05 20.67 11.08
CA GLU A 357 -15.85 20.40 12.51
C GLU A 357 -16.43 19.05 12.96
N ARG A 358 -17.64 18.68 12.50
CA ARG A 358 -18.29 17.41 12.85
C ARG A 358 -17.60 16.16 12.31
N TYR A 359 -16.77 16.28 11.27
CA TYR A 359 -16.10 15.16 10.60
C TYR A 359 -14.60 15.41 10.44
N ARG A 360 -14.03 16.22 11.35
CA ARG A 360 -12.64 16.66 11.28
C ARG A 360 -11.71 15.46 11.08
N LEU A 361 -10.80 15.58 10.10
CA LEU A 361 -9.94 14.47 9.68
C LEU A 361 -9.16 13.86 10.85
N SER A 362 -8.56 14.70 11.70
CA SER A 362 -7.84 14.23 12.89
C SER A 362 -8.71 13.40 13.84
N ASP A 363 -9.97 13.77 14.06
CA ASP A 363 -10.88 13.08 14.97
C ASP A 363 -11.30 11.71 14.41
N VAL A 364 -11.68 11.67 13.13
CA VAL A 364 -12.02 10.41 12.44
C VAL A 364 -10.79 9.50 12.34
N MET A 365 -9.61 10.07 12.12
CA MET A 365 -8.35 9.32 12.12
C MET A 365 -8.04 8.73 13.49
N ARG A 366 -8.19 9.52 14.56
CA ARG A 366 -7.98 9.08 15.95
C ARG A 366 -8.90 7.93 16.30
N GLU A 367 -10.19 8.05 16.00
CA GLU A 367 -11.19 7.00 16.24
C GLU A 367 -10.86 5.72 15.44
N SER A 368 -10.55 5.86 14.15
CA SER A 368 -10.20 4.72 13.29
C SER A 368 -8.95 3.99 13.79
N LEU A 369 -7.91 4.71 14.20
CA LEU A 369 -6.66 4.16 14.74
C LEU A 369 -6.81 3.56 16.14
N TRP A 370 -7.82 3.98 16.90
CA TRP A 370 -8.10 3.42 18.23
C TRP A 370 -8.48 1.93 18.18
N GLY A 371 -8.96 1.47 17.02
CA GLY A 371 -9.22 0.06 16.75
C GLY A 371 -7.97 -0.79 16.52
N ASP A 372 -6.79 -0.20 16.33
CA ASP A 372 -5.55 -0.95 16.15
C ASP A 372 -4.93 -1.39 17.51
N PRO A 373 -4.41 -2.62 17.62
CA PRO A 373 -3.81 -3.13 18.86
C PRO A 373 -2.59 -2.34 19.35
N LEU A 374 -1.87 -1.65 18.46
CA LEU A 374 -0.69 -0.86 18.81
C LEU A 374 -1.00 0.59 19.21
N ARG A 375 -2.26 0.91 19.50
CA ARG A 375 -2.66 2.26 19.91
C ARG A 375 -1.81 2.79 21.08
N PRO A 376 -1.48 4.11 21.08
CA PRO A 376 -1.75 5.07 20.01
C PRO A 376 -0.81 4.85 18.81
N VAL A 377 -1.33 4.81 17.57
CA VAL A 377 -0.50 4.60 16.36
C VAL A 377 0.22 5.89 15.93
N LEU A 378 -0.50 7.01 15.94
CA LEU A 378 0.03 8.36 15.69
C LEU A 378 -0.04 9.20 16.96
N THR A 379 0.90 10.14 17.10
CA THR A 379 0.87 11.15 18.16
C THR A 379 -0.07 12.30 17.79
N GLU A 380 -0.52 13.07 18.79
CA GLU A 380 -1.41 14.23 18.57
C GLU A 380 -0.85 15.26 17.57
N PRO A 381 0.46 15.61 17.58
CA PRO A 381 1.02 16.48 16.56
C PRO A 381 0.80 16.01 15.12
N HIS A 382 0.87 14.70 14.86
CA HIS A 382 0.61 14.14 13.53
C HIS A 382 -0.87 14.19 13.17
N LEU A 383 -1.77 13.96 14.13
CA LEU A 383 -3.20 14.08 13.90
C LEU A 383 -3.58 15.52 13.55
N LEU A 384 -3.08 16.51 14.31
CA LEU A 384 -3.33 17.93 14.03
C LEU A 384 -2.69 18.39 12.70
N ALA A 385 -1.55 17.81 12.32
CA ALA A 385 -0.92 18.07 11.03
C ALA A 385 -1.82 17.65 9.85
N LEU A 386 -2.61 16.57 9.99
CA LEU A 386 -3.56 16.15 8.95
C LEU A 386 -4.60 17.23 8.65
N ASP A 387 -5.17 17.87 9.68
CA ASP A 387 -6.15 18.94 9.49
C ASP A 387 -5.53 20.17 8.82
N ARG A 388 -4.32 20.55 9.25
CA ARG A 388 -3.56 21.65 8.66
C ARG A 388 -3.27 21.39 7.18
N ARG A 389 -2.77 20.19 6.85
CA ARG A 389 -2.48 19.77 5.48
C ARG A 389 -3.75 19.68 4.63
N LEU A 390 -4.85 19.14 5.16
CA LEU A 390 -6.13 19.12 4.47
C LEU A 390 -6.59 20.53 4.06
N LYS A 391 -6.41 21.51 4.96
CA LYS A 391 -6.69 22.91 4.64
C LYS A 391 -5.82 23.41 3.48
N ARG A 392 -4.52 23.07 3.45
CA ARG A 392 -3.61 23.41 2.33
C ARG A 392 -4.05 22.79 1.01
N VAL A 393 -4.45 21.51 1.01
CA VAL A 393 -5.00 20.86 -0.20
C VAL A 393 -6.20 21.65 -0.75
N LEU A 394 -7.15 22.01 0.12
CA LEU A 394 -8.32 22.78 -0.27
C LEU A 394 -7.96 24.20 -0.74
N GLU A 395 -6.93 24.83 -0.17
CA GLU A 395 -6.41 26.13 -0.62
C GLU A 395 -5.82 26.04 -2.04
N VAL A 396 -5.05 24.99 -2.35
CA VAL A 396 -4.53 24.74 -3.71
C VAL A 396 -5.68 24.57 -4.70
N VAL A 397 -6.70 23.75 -4.37
CA VAL A 397 -7.88 23.58 -5.24
C VAL A 397 -8.61 24.90 -5.45
N ARG A 398 -8.79 25.73 -4.41
CA ARG A 398 -9.40 27.06 -4.55
C ARG A 398 -8.57 27.99 -5.44
N GLY A 399 -7.25 27.88 -5.41
CA GLY A 399 -6.35 28.56 -6.35
C GLY A 399 -6.69 28.20 -7.79
N CYS A 400 -6.62 26.91 -8.12
CA CYS A 400 -6.96 26.40 -9.45
C CYS A 400 -8.36 26.81 -9.92
N VAL A 401 -9.38 26.71 -9.06
CA VAL A 401 -10.77 27.08 -9.42
C VAL A 401 -10.91 28.58 -9.71
N ARG A 402 -10.19 29.45 -8.99
CA ARG A 402 -10.21 30.90 -9.26
C ARG A 402 -9.56 31.24 -10.60
N GLU A 403 -8.54 30.48 -11.01
CA GLU A 403 -7.79 30.74 -12.24
C GLU A 403 -8.46 30.13 -13.47
N LEU A 404 -8.97 28.90 -13.38
CA LEU A 404 -9.45 28.12 -14.54
C LEU A 404 -10.98 27.90 -14.56
N GLY A 405 -11.67 28.19 -13.45
CA GLY A 405 -13.09 27.89 -13.27
C GLY A 405 -13.36 26.47 -12.75
N GLU A 406 -14.51 26.27 -12.07
CA GLU A 406 -14.83 25.00 -11.42
C GLU A 406 -15.03 23.84 -12.41
N GLU A 407 -15.60 24.11 -13.59
CA GLU A 407 -15.86 23.09 -14.62
C GLU A 407 -14.57 22.47 -15.19
N GLN A 408 -13.50 23.26 -15.32
CA GLN A 408 -12.20 22.79 -15.82
C GLN A 408 -11.42 22.02 -14.75
N VAL A 409 -11.59 22.39 -13.48
CA VAL A 409 -10.83 21.82 -12.36
C VAL A 409 -11.50 20.57 -11.79
N VAL A 410 -12.83 20.54 -11.69
CA VAL A 410 -13.56 19.46 -11.00
C VAL A 410 -14.12 18.46 -12.01
N THR A 411 -13.35 17.40 -12.24
CA THR A 411 -13.71 16.34 -13.19
C THR A 411 -14.64 15.30 -12.57
N THR A 412 -15.53 14.72 -13.38
CA THR A 412 -16.26 13.50 -13.03
C THR A 412 -15.30 12.34 -12.76
N ASP A 413 -15.65 11.46 -11.82
CA ASP A 413 -14.72 10.46 -11.28
C ASP A 413 -14.24 9.41 -12.28
N TYR A 414 -14.98 9.23 -13.38
CA TYR A 414 -14.65 8.33 -14.47
C TYR A 414 -14.69 9.09 -15.79
N ALA A 415 -13.51 9.43 -16.32
CA ALA A 415 -13.36 9.64 -17.76
C ALA A 415 -13.16 8.26 -18.41
N ARG A 416 -13.89 7.94 -19.48
CA ARG A 416 -13.62 6.74 -20.28
C ARG A 416 -12.38 7.01 -21.13
N SER A 417 -11.59 5.98 -21.43
CA SER A 417 -10.46 6.08 -22.38
C SER A 417 -10.85 6.61 -23.77
N THR A 418 -12.14 6.57 -24.13
CA THR A 418 -12.71 7.12 -25.36
C THR A 418 -13.01 8.62 -25.29
N ASP A 419 -12.93 9.23 -24.12
CA ASP A 419 -13.19 10.65 -23.95
C ASP A 419 -12.04 11.46 -24.56
N PRO A 420 -12.33 12.61 -25.20
CA PRO A 420 -11.31 13.44 -25.82
C PRO A 420 -10.26 13.87 -24.78
N PRO A 421 -8.98 13.97 -25.18
CA PRO A 421 -7.89 14.38 -24.28
C PRO A 421 -8.20 15.74 -23.63
N TRP A 422 -7.62 15.98 -22.44
CA TRP A 422 -7.76 17.22 -21.68
C TRP A 422 -7.56 18.44 -22.60
N THR A 423 -8.65 19.06 -23.06
CA THR A 423 -8.56 20.16 -24.03
C THR A 423 -8.12 21.40 -23.27
N SER A 424 -6.87 21.81 -23.48
CA SER A 424 -6.44 23.17 -23.16
C SER A 424 -7.19 24.12 -24.08
N THR A 425 -8.24 24.77 -23.56
CA THR A 425 -8.81 25.93 -24.22
C THR A 425 -7.84 27.09 -24.02
N VAL A 426 -6.81 27.17 -24.87
CA VAL A 426 -6.11 28.42 -25.10
C VAL A 426 -7.12 29.32 -25.80
N ALA A 427 -7.72 30.25 -25.06
CA ALA A 427 -8.49 31.33 -25.64
C ALA A 427 -7.55 32.15 -26.54
N GLY A 428 -7.59 31.90 -27.84
CA GLY A 428 -7.04 32.80 -28.83
C GLY A 428 -7.89 34.06 -28.83
N GLU A 429 -7.44 35.10 -28.14
CA GLU A 429 -7.93 36.45 -28.39
C GLU A 429 -7.50 36.85 -29.80
N GLY A 430 -8.49 37.04 -30.67
CA GLY A 430 -8.30 37.56 -32.00
C GLY A 430 -7.79 39.00 -31.94
N ALA A 431 -6.62 39.23 -32.52
CA ALA A 431 -6.22 40.54 -33.00
C ALA A 431 -6.67 40.68 -34.46
N GLN A 432 -7.87 41.21 -34.66
CA GLN A 432 -8.23 41.93 -35.88
C GLN A 432 -7.76 43.38 -35.71
N ARG A 433 -6.62 43.72 -36.33
CA ARG A 433 -6.36 44.96 -37.08
C ARG A 433 -5.02 44.89 -37.80
#